data_AF-A0A6M0KX36-F1
#
_entry.id   AF-A0A6M0KX36-F1
#
_cell.length_a   1.000
_cell.length_b   1.000
_cell.length_c   1.000
_cell.angle_alpha   90.00
_cell.angle_beta   90.00
_cell.angle_gamma   90.00
#
_symmetry.space_group_name_H-M   'P 1'
#
loop_
_entity.id
_entity.type
_entity.pdbx_description
1 polymer ?
#
loop_
_entity_poly.entity_id
_entity_poly.type
_entity_poly.pdbx_seq_one_letter_code
_entity_poly.pdbx_strand_id
1 'polypeptide(L)'
;MEIELLSEIVDYGILGLLAFMSFLTLFFWIERLLFYRGVKVESYSTQEALELDITNNLSIISSFGANAPYIGLLGTVLGIIITFYTLGQTGE
;
A
#
# COMPACT_ATOMS: atom_id res chain seq x y z
N MET A 1 16.19 -4.31 24.93
CA MET A 1 16.70 -5.41 24.07
C MET A 1 15.59 -6.16 23.33
N GLU A 2 14.92 -7.20 23.87
CA GLU A 2 13.92 -7.96 23.06
C GLU A 2 12.69 -7.12 22.64
N ILE A 3 12.10 -6.35 23.56
CA ILE A 3 10.94 -5.49 23.27
C ILE A 3 11.31 -4.32 22.33
N GLU A 4 12.57 -3.89 22.40
CA GLU A 4 13.14 -2.78 21.62
C GLU A 4 13.34 -3.22 20.15
N LEU A 5 13.90 -4.42 19.95
CA LEU A 5 13.93 -5.10 18.64
C LEU A 5 12.52 -5.34 18.09
N LEU A 6 11.55 -5.69 18.93
CA LEU A 6 10.15 -5.83 18.51
C LEU A 6 9.56 -4.50 18.00
N SER A 7 9.84 -3.39 18.67
CA SER A 7 9.44 -2.05 18.20
C SER A 7 10.05 -1.71 16.85
N GLU A 8 11.38 -1.87 16.71
CA GLU A 8 12.08 -1.61 15.45
C GLU A 8 11.55 -2.48 14.30
N ILE A 9 11.31 -3.78 14.55
CA ILE A 9 10.76 -4.71 13.55
C ILE A 9 9.35 -4.27 13.11
N VAL A 10 8.51 -3.80 14.04
CA VAL A 10 7.17 -3.29 13.71
C VAL A 10 7.26 -2.00 12.91
N ASP A 11 8.06 -1.03 13.36
CA ASP A 11 8.18 0.28 12.72
C ASP A 11 8.76 0.17 11.30
N TYR A 12 9.89 -0.53 11.15
CA TYR A 12 10.50 -0.77 9.83
C TYR A 12 9.65 -1.72 8.96
N GLY A 13 8.90 -2.65 9.56
CA GLY A 13 7.99 -3.53 8.84
C GLY A 13 6.81 -2.78 8.22
N ILE A 14 6.16 -1.91 9.00
CA ILE A 14 5.05 -1.05 8.53
C ILE A 14 5.56 -0.05 7.48
N LEU A 15 6.67 0.64 7.74
CA LEU A 15 7.26 1.60 6.81
C LEU A 15 7.70 0.92 5.50
N GLY A 16 8.33 -0.27 5.59
CA GLY A 16 8.74 -1.07 4.43
C GLY A 16 7.55 -1.53 3.58
N LEU A 17 6.46 -1.98 4.22
CA LEU A 17 5.23 -2.38 3.53
C LEU A 17 4.58 -1.19 2.82
N LEU A 18 4.48 -0.04 3.49
CA LEU A 18 3.93 1.20 2.90
C LEU A 18 4.79 1.70 1.73
N ALA A 19 6.12 1.66 1.86
CA ALA A 19 7.04 2.01 0.79
C ALA A 19 6.91 1.07 -0.42
N PHE A 20 6.77 -0.23 -0.19
CA PHE A 20 6.56 -1.23 -1.24
C PHE A 20 5.22 -1.03 -1.96
N MET A 21 4.13 -0.82 -1.22
CA MET A 21 2.82 -0.50 -1.81
C MET A 21 2.84 0.80 -2.61
N SER A 22 3.54 1.83 -2.11
CA SER A 22 3.72 3.11 -2.82
C SER A 22 4.48 2.92 -4.14
N PHE A 23 5.59 2.16 -4.11
CA PHE A 23 6.37 1.82 -5.30
C PHE A 23 5.53 1.07 -6.35
N LEU A 24 4.78 0.04 -5.94
CA LEU A 24 3.88 -0.69 -6.84
C LEU A 24 2.79 0.22 -7.42
N THR A 25 2.20 1.09 -6.60
CA THR A 25 1.17 2.03 -7.04
C THR A 25 1.69 2.98 -8.11
N LEU A 26 2.91 3.52 -7.92
CA LEU A 26 3.59 4.35 -8.93
C LEU A 26 3.94 3.57 -10.20
N PHE A 27 4.39 2.32 -10.07
CA PHE A 27 4.69 1.46 -11.22
C PHE A 27 3.45 1.21 -12.09
N PHE A 28 2.33 0.78 -11.48
CA PHE A 28 1.07 0.59 -12.19
C PHE A 28 0.53 1.92 -12.77
N TRP A 29 0.70 3.05 -12.08
CA TRP A 29 0.32 4.36 -12.60
C TRP A 29 1.11 4.76 -13.86
N ILE A 30 2.41 4.48 -13.91
CA ILE A 30 3.26 4.74 -15.09
C ILE A 30 2.87 3.81 -16.27
N GLU A 31 2.68 2.51 -16.00
CA GLU A 31 2.18 1.52 -16.98
C GLU A 31 0.89 2.04 -17.63
N ARG A 32 -0.06 2.46 -16.79
CA ARG A 32 -1.33 3.05 -17.20
C ARG A 32 -1.17 4.30 -18.08
N LEU A 33 -0.25 5.19 -17.72
CA LEU A 33 0.02 6.42 -18.47
C LEU A 33 0.58 6.15 -19.87
N LEU A 34 1.36 5.07 -20.02
CA LEU A 34 1.87 4.59 -21.31
C LEU A 34 0.77 3.89 -22.12
N PHE A 35 -0.05 3.06 -21.48
CA PHE A 35 -1.20 2.41 -22.11
C PHE A 35 -2.15 3.42 -22.78
N TYR A 36 -2.56 4.47 -22.04
CA TYR A 36 -3.44 5.52 -22.58
C TYR A 36 -2.85 6.32 -23.75
N ARG A 37 -1.53 6.31 -23.94
CA ARG A 37 -0.87 6.95 -25.09
C ARG A 37 -0.82 6.05 -26.34
N GLY A 38 -0.95 4.74 -26.16
CA GLY A 38 -0.89 3.74 -27.24
C GLY A 38 -2.24 3.15 -27.66
N VAL A 39 -3.27 3.24 -26.81
CA VAL A 39 -4.59 2.66 -27.07
C VAL A 39 -5.26 3.33 -28.27
N LYS A 40 -5.77 2.49 -29.20
CA LYS A 40 -6.57 2.94 -30.36
C LYS A 40 -8.01 2.49 -30.13
N VAL A 41 -8.91 3.45 -30.01
CA VAL A 41 -10.33 3.16 -29.77
C VAL A 41 -10.95 2.42 -30.96
N GLU A 42 -10.47 2.67 -32.18
CA GLU A 42 -11.01 2.02 -33.40
C GLU A 42 -10.61 0.54 -33.56
N SER A 43 -9.68 0.00 -32.75
CA SER A 43 -9.30 -1.42 -32.82
C SER A 43 -10.15 -2.34 -31.93
N TYR A 44 -11.09 -1.79 -31.14
CA TYR A 44 -11.95 -2.57 -30.26
C TYR A 44 -13.29 -2.89 -30.92
N SER A 45 -13.73 -4.14 -30.83
CA SER A 45 -14.97 -4.64 -31.43
C SER A 45 -16.22 -4.36 -30.60
N THR A 46 -16.09 -4.23 -29.28
CA THR A 46 -17.19 -3.85 -28.37
C THR A 46 -16.72 -2.85 -27.31
N GLN A 47 -17.68 -2.13 -26.73
CA GLN A 47 -17.39 -1.17 -25.66
C GLN A 47 -16.88 -1.86 -24.39
N GLU A 48 -17.40 -3.04 -24.03
CA GLU A 48 -16.96 -3.75 -22.82
C GLU A 48 -15.50 -4.19 -22.92
N ALA A 49 -15.04 -4.63 -24.10
CA ALA A 49 -13.64 -5.00 -24.31
C ALA A 49 -12.71 -3.79 -24.13
N LEU A 50 -13.11 -2.62 -24.62
CA LEU A 50 -12.39 -1.37 -24.38
C LEU A 50 -12.44 -0.97 -22.90
N GLU A 51 -13.57 -1.12 -22.21
CA GLU A 51 -13.72 -0.79 -20.78
C GLU A 51 -12.94 -1.72 -19.83
N LEU A 52 -12.66 -2.96 -20.25
CA LEU A 52 -11.85 -3.93 -19.51
C LEU A 52 -10.34 -3.76 -19.70
N ASP A 53 -9.89 -3.25 -20.84
CA ASP A 53 -8.50 -2.83 -21.09
C ASP A 53 -8.24 -1.38 -20.58
N ILE A 54 -9.25 -0.52 -20.72
CA ILE A 54 -9.53 0.56 -19.76
C ILE A 54 -9.80 -0.10 -18.38
N THR A 55 -9.75 0.62 -17.26
CA THR A 55 -9.90 0.05 -15.88
C THR A 55 -8.88 -1.01 -15.40
N ASN A 56 -8.20 -1.79 -16.26
CA ASN A 56 -7.22 -2.79 -15.83
C ASN A 56 -6.12 -2.18 -14.94
N ASN A 57 -5.68 -2.92 -13.93
CA ASN A 57 -4.81 -2.48 -12.83
C ASN A 57 -5.32 -1.30 -11.96
N LEU A 58 -6.36 -0.55 -12.36
CA LEU A 58 -6.90 0.55 -11.52
C LEU A 58 -7.47 0.03 -10.19
N SER A 59 -8.03 -1.19 -10.17
CA SER A 59 -8.52 -1.85 -8.96
C SER A 59 -7.40 -2.13 -7.94
N ILE A 60 -6.16 -2.32 -8.39
CA ILE A 60 -4.99 -2.50 -7.50
C ILE A 60 -4.59 -1.14 -6.92
N ILE A 61 -4.50 -0.11 -7.76
CA ILE A 61 -4.19 1.27 -7.36
C ILE A 61 -5.22 1.78 -6.33
N SER A 62 -6.51 1.57 -6.58
CA SER A 62 -7.58 1.99 -5.67
C SER A 62 -7.56 1.21 -4.36
N SER A 63 -7.33 -0.12 -4.42
CA SER A 63 -7.22 -0.96 -3.22
C SER A 63 -6.01 -0.58 -2.36
N PHE A 64 -4.84 -0.31 -2.95
CA PHE A 64 -3.65 0.11 -2.22
C PHE A 64 -3.83 1.50 -1.61
N GLY A 65 -4.37 2.46 -2.38
CA GLY A 65 -4.67 3.81 -1.89
C GLY A 65 -5.70 3.82 -0.74
N ALA A 66 -6.73 2.98 -0.82
CA ALA A 66 -7.75 2.87 0.22
C ALA A 66 -7.25 2.16 1.49
N ASN A 67 -6.34 1.18 1.37
CA ASN A 67 -5.88 0.36 2.51
C ASN A 67 -4.58 0.85 3.17
N ALA A 68 -3.75 1.64 2.48
CA ALA A 68 -2.53 2.21 3.07
C ALA A 68 -2.78 3.00 4.37
N PRO A 69 -3.85 3.81 4.53
CA PRO A 69 -4.16 4.47 5.80
C PRO A 69 -4.41 3.49 6.96
N TYR A 70 -5.04 2.34 6.71
CA TYR A 70 -5.30 1.33 7.74
C TYR A 70 -4.01 0.62 8.16
N ILE A 71 -3.06 0.40 7.25
CA ILE A 71 -1.74 -0.14 7.55
C ILE A 71 -0.91 0.86 8.38
N GLY A 72 -0.96 2.15 8.04
CA GLY A 72 -0.33 3.20 8.85
C GLY A 72 -0.92 3.29 10.26
N LEU A 73 -2.25 3.22 10.38
CA LEU A 73 -2.96 3.19 11.67
C LEU A 73 -2.62 1.93 12.49
N LEU A 74 -2.48 0.77 11.85
CA LEU A 74 -2.05 -0.46 12.52
C LEU A 74 -0.66 -0.27 13.16
N GLY A 75 0.28 0.34 12.45
CA GLY A 75 1.61 0.64 12.97
C GLY A 75 1.58 1.54 14.20
N THR A 76 0.81 2.64 14.17
CA THR A 76 0.71 3.54 15.34
C THR A 76 0.05 2.86 16.54
N VAL A 77 -0.97 2.03 16.32
CA VAL A 77 -1.60 1.22 17.38
C VAL A 77 -0.61 0.23 18.00
N LEU A 78 0.18 -0.48 17.19
CA LEU A 78 1.19 -1.43 17.68
C LEU A 78 2.32 -0.71 18.44
N GLY A 79 2.85 0.40 17.94
CA GLY A 79 3.86 1.20 18.63
C GLY A 79 3.38 1.73 19.99
N ILE A 80 2.11 2.17 20.07
CA ILE A 80 1.48 2.55 21.35
C ILE A 80 1.39 1.36 22.31
N ILE A 81 0.96 0.18 21.84
CA ILE A 81 0.88 -1.04 22.65
C ILE A 81 2.27 -1.41 23.21
N ILE A 82 3.30 -1.41 22.36
CA ILE A 82 4.68 -1.72 22.77
C ILE A 82 5.21 -0.69 23.78
N THR A 83 4.86 0.60 23.60
CA THR A 83 5.23 1.67 24.54
C THR A 83 4.61 1.45 25.92
N PHE A 84 3.30 1.22 25.99
CA PHE A 84 2.61 0.94 27.26
C PHE A 84 3.08 -0.37 27.90
N TYR A 85 3.36 -1.40 27.10
CA TYR A 85 3.91 -2.67 27.59
C TYR A 85 5.32 -2.49 28.20
N THR A 86 6.17 -1.69 27.56
CA THR A 86 7.51 -1.35 28.07
C THR A 86 7.40 -0.60 29.39
N LEU A 87 6.59 0.47 29.45
CA LEU A 87 6.34 1.24 30.67
C LEU A 87 5.85 0.34 31.83
N GLY A 88 4.93 -0.59 31.55
CA GLY A 88 4.41 -1.54 32.53
C GLY A 88 5.39 -2.64 32.97
N GLN A 89 6.49 -2.87 32.23
CA GLN A 89 7.59 -3.74 32.67
C GLN A 89 8.70 -2.99 33.41
N THR A 90 8.94 -1.72 33.08
CA THR A 90 10.01 -0.93 33.70
C THR A 90 9.65 -0.31 35.05
N GLY A 91 8.36 -0.26 35.41
CA GLY A 91 7.93 0.20 36.73
C GLY A 91 7.86 -0.91 37.79
N GLU A 92 7.95 -0.63 39.09
CA GLU A 92 7.99 0.66 39.82
C GLU A 92 7.09 1.78 39.27
#